data_AF-A0A946UW76-F1
#
_entry.id   AF-A0A946UW76-F1
#
_cell.length_a   1.000
_cell.length_b   1.000
_cell.length_c   1.000
_cell.angle_alpha   90.00
_cell.angle_beta   90.00
_cell.angle_gamma   90.00
#
_symmetry.space_group_name_H-M   'P 1'
#
loop_
_entity.id
_entity.type
_entity.pdbx_description
1 polymer ?
#
loop_
_entity_poly.entity_id
_entity_poly.type
_entity_poly.pdbx_seq_one_letter_code
_entity_poly.pdbx_strand_id
1 'polypeptide(L)'
;MATALLATWQPAAAIQGTGTLAGAAAEYELLLEDGQFLEAADVIKRLITSLLRDPTHDRMVYGHLLTELASAQLHGGTPEAALQNYQLAVDTIEDARDRLHDGLIEPLLGLSRSYAATGRYIEAIRSYRRTLHVHEVNAGLHGEDKGELIDELSESYFALGKFDEANAMQDWYVNLVERHHPGADLERLDSLYSRADMLARTGQNYNSAGAYRRIIALIEKADGPYSLELVPALGAISDLLANNRIMDGEDGGEKAMRYLRRAVAISERSAAASIPIKADTQILMGDFLSQQTPNRDAVVRYYQRGWDLLSTDEQYHELRDSLFSRPLHLNEIPPASPSAMLKLLEKAADPGAATNGRIVVRYDVDAGGRPDNIRVVESVPAGLHDYMVVNHVRRFAFRPRFADGRPARTPNQAFELHYSWDEQAAPGKVRQNTVEVEPVGSID
;
A
#
# COMPACT_ATOMS: atom_id res chain seq x y z
N MET A 1 10.96 -2.74 -11.64
CA MET A 1 11.18 -3.01 -13.07
C MET A 1 12.47 -2.33 -13.54
N ALA A 2 13.64 -2.80 -13.07
CA ALA A 2 14.94 -2.29 -13.55
C ALA A 2 15.34 -2.86 -14.93
N THR A 3 14.47 -3.65 -15.56
CA THR A 3 14.81 -4.54 -16.66
C THR A 3 14.36 -4.07 -18.05
N ALA A 4 13.62 -2.96 -18.18
CA ALA A 4 13.00 -2.62 -19.46
C ALA A 4 13.87 -1.77 -20.43
N LEU A 5 15.00 -1.19 -19.99
CA LEU A 5 15.83 -0.30 -20.84
C LEU A 5 17.33 -0.61 -20.88
N LEU A 6 17.75 -1.82 -20.44
CA LEU A 6 19.09 -2.34 -20.75
C LEU A 6 19.30 -2.63 -22.25
N ALA A 7 18.25 -2.55 -23.09
CA ALA A 7 18.32 -2.91 -24.50
C ALA A 7 19.03 -1.88 -25.41
N THR A 8 19.32 -0.66 -24.94
CA THR A 8 19.96 0.38 -25.78
C THR A 8 21.34 0.81 -25.28
N TRP A 9 21.70 0.50 -24.03
CA TRP A 9 23.05 0.75 -23.53
C TRP A 9 23.99 -0.38 -23.95
N GLN A 10 24.72 -0.17 -25.06
CA GLN A 10 25.92 -0.94 -25.36
C GLN A 10 27.12 -0.20 -24.76
N PRO A 11 27.61 -0.55 -23.54
CA PRO A 11 28.78 0.08 -22.93
C PRO A 11 30.02 0.06 -23.84
N ALA A 12 30.07 -0.87 -24.79
CA ALA A 12 31.16 -1.07 -25.73
C ALA A 12 31.24 -0.03 -26.86
N ALA A 13 30.16 0.70 -27.19
CA ALA A 13 30.12 1.56 -28.39
C ALA A 13 30.52 3.02 -28.13
N ALA A 14 30.30 3.54 -26.92
CA ALA A 14 30.45 4.97 -26.62
C ALA A 14 31.77 5.35 -25.92
N ILE A 15 32.58 4.37 -25.50
CA ILE A 15 33.90 4.60 -24.91
C ILE A 15 34.89 3.63 -25.57
N GLN A 16 35.72 4.12 -26.50
CA GLN A 16 36.81 3.31 -27.04
C GLN A 16 37.87 3.11 -25.94
N GLY A 17 37.74 2.05 -25.14
CA GLY A 17 38.71 1.75 -24.08
C GLY A 17 38.44 0.49 -23.25
N THR A 18 38.90 -0.68 -23.75
CA THR A 18 39.35 -1.88 -23.00
C THR A 18 38.34 -2.65 -22.12
N GLY A 19 38.53 -3.98 -22.02
CA GLY A 19 37.63 -4.96 -21.39
C GLY A 19 37.29 -4.80 -19.90
N THR A 20 37.74 -3.74 -19.23
CA THR A 20 37.37 -3.40 -17.85
C THR A 20 35.96 -2.82 -17.74
N LEU A 21 35.45 -2.13 -18.77
CA LEU A 21 34.11 -1.52 -18.76
C LEU A 21 33.00 -2.56 -18.88
N ALA A 22 33.16 -3.55 -19.76
CA ALA A 22 32.22 -4.65 -19.89
C ALA A 22 32.17 -5.52 -18.62
N GLY A 23 33.32 -5.70 -17.94
CA GLY A 23 33.38 -6.38 -16.65
C GLY A 23 32.62 -5.65 -15.55
N ALA A 24 32.76 -4.32 -15.47
CA ALA A 24 32.06 -3.50 -14.48
C ALA A 24 30.56 -3.41 -14.75
N ALA A 25 30.13 -3.37 -16.02
CA ALA A 25 28.71 -3.42 -16.38
C ALA A 25 28.05 -4.75 -15.97
N ALA A 26 28.71 -5.88 -16.25
CA ALA A 26 28.22 -7.19 -15.83
C ALA A 26 28.22 -7.35 -14.30
N GLU A 27 29.25 -6.84 -13.60
CA GLU A 27 29.28 -6.79 -12.13
C GLU A 27 28.11 -5.97 -11.58
N TYR A 28 27.82 -4.81 -12.17
CA TYR A 28 26.68 -3.96 -11.78
C TYR A 28 25.34 -4.67 -11.96
N GLU A 29 25.08 -5.29 -13.11
CA GLU A 29 23.84 -6.02 -13.38
C GLU A 29 23.61 -7.17 -12.40
N LEU A 30 24.64 -7.99 -12.14
CA LEU A 30 24.57 -9.08 -11.17
C LEU A 30 24.26 -8.56 -9.75
N LEU A 31 24.89 -7.46 -9.34
CA LEU A 31 24.61 -6.86 -8.03
C LEU A 31 23.17 -6.33 -7.93
N LEU A 32 22.60 -5.79 -9.02
CA LEU A 32 21.19 -5.39 -9.03
C LEU A 32 20.25 -6.60 -8.92
N GLU A 33 20.56 -7.69 -9.62
CA GLU A 33 19.78 -8.95 -9.54
C GLU A 33 19.82 -9.55 -8.13
N ASP A 34 20.97 -9.48 -7.46
CA ASP A 34 21.16 -9.96 -6.08
C ASP A 34 20.63 -8.96 -5.02
N GLY A 35 20.13 -7.79 -5.43
CA GLY A 35 19.61 -6.75 -4.53
C GLY A 35 20.69 -5.98 -3.75
N GLN A 36 21.96 -6.11 -4.16
CA GLN A 36 23.13 -5.44 -3.57
C GLN A 36 23.31 -4.04 -4.15
N PHE A 37 22.32 -3.17 -3.94
CA PHE A 37 22.23 -1.87 -4.60
C PHE A 37 23.35 -0.89 -4.21
N LEU A 38 23.85 -0.93 -2.97
CA LEU A 38 24.90 -0.01 -2.52
C LEU A 38 26.27 -0.40 -3.11
N GLU A 39 26.54 -1.70 -3.23
CA GLU A 39 27.70 -2.25 -3.91
C GLU A 39 27.64 -1.92 -5.41
N ALA A 40 26.47 -2.06 -6.04
CA ALA A 40 26.23 -1.66 -7.42
C ALA A 40 26.55 -0.17 -7.63
N ALA A 41 26.11 0.71 -6.72
CA ALA A 41 26.43 2.13 -6.75
C ALA A 41 27.96 2.39 -6.68
N ASP A 42 28.70 1.61 -5.89
CA ASP A 42 30.15 1.75 -5.78
C ASP A 42 30.89 1.31 -7.06
N VAL A 43 30.37 0.32 -7.80
CA VAL A 43 30.85 -0.01 -9.15
C VAL A 43 30.73 1.20 -10.07
N ILE A 44 29.56 1.85 -10.10
CA ILE A 44 29.31 3.01 -10.96
C ILE A 44 30.18 4.22 -10.56
N LYS A 45 30.39 4.47 -9.26
CA LYS A 45 31.32 5.54 -8.81
C LYS A 45 32.76 5.32 -9.32
N ARG A 46 33.23 4.06 -9.33
CA ARG A 46 34.55 3.72 -9.89
C ARG A 46 34.60 4.00 -11.40
N LEU A 47 33.53 3.66 -12.13
CA LEU A 47 33.40 3.95 -13.56
C LEU A 47 33.41 5.46 -13.85
N ILE A 48 32.62 6.24 -13.10
CA ILE A 48 32.62 7.71 -13.19
C ILE A 48 34.03 8.26 -12.93
N THR A 49 34.71 7.79 -11.89
CA THR A 49 36.08 8.24 -11.55
C THR A 49 37.06 7.94 -12.68
N SER A 50 36.91 6.79 -13.35
CA SER A 50 37.73 6.45 -14.52
C SER A 50 37.41 7.33 -15.72
N LEU A 51 36.11 7.57 -15.99
CA LEU A 51 35.64 8.39 -17.09
C LEU A 51 36.15 9.83 -16.99
N LEU A 52 36.07 10.43 -15.79
CA LEU A 52 36.50 11.82 -15.55
C LEU A 52 38.02 12.03 -15.68
N ARG A 53 38.84 10.97 -15.79
CA ARG A 53 40.27 11.10 -16.11
C ARG A 53 40.51 11.44 -17.57
N ASP A 54 39.55 11.15 -18.45
CA ASP A 54 39.58 11.55 -19.85
C ASP A 54 38.83 12.88 -20.02
N PRO A 55 39.53 14.01 -20.31
CA PRO A 55 38.89 15.30 -20.49
C PRO A 55 38.01 15.39 -21.75
N THR A 56 38.07 14.37 -22.63
CA THR A 56 37.26 14.26 -23.85
C THR A 56 36.07 13.31 -23.69
N HIS A 57 35.75 12.91 -22.46
CA HIS A 57 34.62 12.02 -22.20
C HIS A 57 33.30 12.54 -22.77
N ASP A 58 32.44 11.63 -23.21
CA ASP A 58 31.09 11.98 -23.65
C ASP A 58 30.25 12.40 -22.43
N ARG A 59 29.63 13.58 -22.51
CA ARG A 59 28.76 14.11 -21.44
C ARG A 59 27.48 13.29 -21.30
N MET A 60 26.93 12.75 -22.40
CA MET A 60 25.77 11.87 -22.35
C MET A 60 26.08 10.61 -21.56
N VAL A 61 27.24 10.01 -21.81
CA VAL A 61 27.70 8.82 -21.08
C VAL A 61 27.86 9.12 -19.59
N TYR A 62 28.43 10.29 -19.25
CA TYR A 62 28.53 10.72 -17.86
C TYR A 62 27.14 10.90 -17.21
N GLY A 63 26.20 11.55 -17.90
CA GLY A 63 24.81 11.70 -17.47
C GLY A 63 24.13 10.36 -17.21
N HIS A 64 24.27 9.38 -18.11
CA HIS A 64 23.72 8.03 -17.92
C HIS A 64 24.32 7.33 -16.70
N LEU A 65 25.65 7.38 -16.51
CA LEU A 65 26.26 6.78 -15.31
C LEU A 65 25.77 7.45 -14.02
N LEU A 66 25.51 8.76 -14.03
CA LEU A 66 24.90 9.44 -12.89
C LEU A 66 23.46 8.97 -12.63
N THR A 67 22.67 8.74 -13.68
CA THR A 67 21.32 8.15 -13.59
C THR A 67 21.37 6.76 -12.95
N GLU A 68 22.28 5.90 -13.40
CA GLU A 68 22.46 4.55 -12.84
C GLU A 68 22.92 4.59 -11.38
N LEU A 69 23.91 5.44 -11.06
CA LEU A 69 24.36 5.65 -9.69
C LEU A 69 23.20 6.07 -8.78
N ALA A 70 22.41 7.04 -9.23
CA ALA A 70 21.27 7.55 -8.47
C ALA A 70 20.16 6.50 -8.33
N SER A 71 19.93 5.69 -9.36
CA SER A 71 18.98 4.56 -9.33
C SER A 71 19.38 3.54 -8.28
N ALA A 72 20.64 3.09 -8.30
CA ALA A 72 21.17 2.17 -7.30
C ALA A 72 21.09 2.76 -5.88
N GLN A 73 21.39 4.06 -5.71
CA GLN A 73 21.25 4.73 -4.42
C GLN A 73 19.81 4.80 -3.91
N LEU A 74 18.84 5.08 -4.79
CA LEU A 74 17.44 5.14 -4.43
C LEU A 74 16.93 3.76 -3.97
N HIS A 75 17.21 2.70 -4.74
CA HIS A 75 16.86 1.33 -4.38
C HIS A 75 17.61 0.85 -3.12
N GLY A 76 18.84 1.31 -2.91
CA GLY A 76 19.62 1.07 -1.70
C GLY A 76 19.20 1.89 -0.47
N GLY A 77 18.11 2.66 -0.55
CA GLY A 77 17.55 3.39 0.60
C GLY A 77 18.28 4.69 0.94
N THR A 78 18.96 5.31 -0.03
CA THR A 78 19.68 6.60 0.14
C THR A 78 19.13 7.69 -0.79
N PRO A 79 17.84 8.07 -0.67
CA PRO A 79 17.17 8.95 -1.61
C PRO A 79 17.77 10.38 -1.66
N GLU A 80 18.39 10.87 -0.60
CA GLU A 80 19.07 12.16 -0.58
C GLU A 80 20.32 12.18 -1.45
N ALA A 81 21.07 11.06 -1.49
CA ALA A 81 22.20 10.91 -2.39
C ALA A 81 21.72 10.76 -3.84
N ALA A 82 20.65 10.00 -4.05
CA ALA A 82 20.01 9.85 -5.35
C ALA A 82 19.53 11.19 -5.91
N LEU A 83 18.89 12.05 -5.08
CA LEU A 83 18.46 13.40 -5.48
C LEU A 83 19.60 14.21 -6.08
N GLN A 84 20.78 14.20 -5.46
CA GLN A 84 21.94 14.95 -5.93
C GLN A 84 22.44 14.43 -7.28
N ASN A 85 22.57 13.11 -7.42
CA ASN A 85 23.09 12.50 -8.64
C ASN A 85 22.09 12.56 -9.80
N TYR A 86 20.78 12.39 -9.54
CA TYR A 86 19.75 12.61 -10.55
C TYR A 86 19.71 14.06 -11.02
N GLN A 87 19.80 15.03 -10.10
CA GLN A 87 19.86 16.44 -10.49
C GLN A 87 21.09 16.72 -11.36
N LEU A 88 22.26 16.19 -10.98
CA LEU A 88 23.48 16.33 -11.77
C LEU A 88 23.37 15.64 -13.13
N ALA A 89 22.70 14.49 -13.22
CA ALA A 89 22.41 13.81 -14.48
C ALA A 89 21.54 14.66 -15.40
N VAL A 90 20.45 15.23 -14.86
CA VAL A 90 19.56 16.14 -15.59
C VAL A 90 20.35 17.34 -16.13
N ASP A 91 21.12 18.01 -15.27
CA ASP A 91 21.91 19.19 -15.66
C ASP A 91 22.95 18.83 -16.73
N THR A 92 23.61 17.68 -16.59
CA THR A 92 24.62 17.18 -17.55
C THR A 92 24.00 16.89 -18.92
N ILE A 93 22.82 16.27 -18.96
CA ILE A 93 22.12 15.93 -20.20
C ILE A 93 21.56 17.20 -20.85
N GLU A 94 20.98 18.12 -20.08
CA GLU A 94 20.54 19.43 -20.59
C GLU A 94 21.69 20.21 -21.24
N ASP A 95 22.85 20.25 -20.58
CA ASP A 95 24.05 20.95 -21.07
C ASP A 95 24.65 20.29 -22.33
N ALA A 96 24.46 18.99 -22.51
CA ALA A 96 24.95 18.24 -23.67
C ALA A 96 23.97 18.28 -24.86
N ARG A 97 22.67 18.42 -24.57
CA ARG A 97 21.58 18.33 -25.54
C ARG A 97 20.65 19.54 -25.38
N ASP A 98 19.36 19.27 -25.14
CA ASP A 98 18.33 20.25 -24.91
C ASP A 98 17.39 19.77 -23.80
N ARG A 99 16.53 20.67 -23.33
CA ARG A 99 15.66 20.44 -22.16
C ARG A 99 14.47 19.50 -22.39
N LEU A 100 14.30 19.04 -23.62
CA LEU A 100 13.24 18.13 -24.05
C LEU A 100 13.81 16.82 -24.62
N HIS A 101 15.11 16.58 -24.50
CA HIS A 101 15.74 15.33 -24.97
C HIS A 101 15.16 14.11 -24.24
N ASP A 102 14.89 13.01 -24.96
CA ASP A 102 14.30 11.78 -24.44
C ASP A 102 15.10 11.13 -23.29
N GLY A 103 16.43 11.21 -23.35
CA GLY A 103 17.35 10.79 -22.29
C GLY A 103 17.14 11.49 -20.93
N LEU A 104 16.31 12.54 -20.84
CA LEU A 104 15.90 13.15 -19.58
C LEU A 104 14.79 12.39 -18.86
N ILE A 105 14.05 11.50 -19.53
CA ILE A 105 12.87 10.82 -18.96
C ILE A 105 13.24 10.03 -17.69
N GLU A 106 14.24 9.16 -17.77
CA GLU A 106 14.68 8.34 -16.64
C GLU A 106 15.22 9.15 -15.45
N PRO A 107 16.18 10.08 -15.61
CA PRO A 107 16.69 10.85 -14.48
C PRO A 107 15.63 11.79 -13.90
N LEU A 108 14.70 12.34 -14.70
CA LEU A 108 13.59 13.12 -14.16
C LEU A 108 12.58 12.26 -13.38
N LEU A 109 12.28 11.06 -13.87
CA LEU A 109 11.41 10.12 -13.15
C LEU A 109 12.05 9.71 -11.81
N GLY A 110 13.33 9.33 -11.83
CA GLY A 110 14.10 9.00 -10.63
C GLY A 110 14.21 10.16 -9.64
N LEU A 111 14.41 11.39 -10.13
CA LEU A 111 14.40 12.59 -9.31
C LEU A 111 13.03 12.80 -8.63
N SER A 112 11.95 12.59 -9.37
CA SER A 112 10.57 12.70 -8.87
C SER A 112 10.28 11.69 -7.76
N ARG A 113 10.68 10.43 -7.96
CA ARG A 113 10.57 9.35 -6.96
C ARG A 113 11.39 9.64 -5.72
N SER A 114 12.60 10.18 -5.90
CA SER A 114 13.47 10.56 -4.78
C SER A 114 12.88 11.72 -3.96
N TYR A 115 12.21 12.69 -4.60
CA TYR A 115 11.45 13.72 -3.89
C TYR A 115 10.26 13.12 -3.13
N ALA A 116 9.49 12.21 -3.74
CA ALA A 116 8.37 11.56 -3.08
C ALA A 116 8.81 10.71 -1.87
N ALA A 117 9.90 9.95 -2.01
CA ALA A 117 10.49 9.13 -0.94
C ALA A 117 10.96 9.95 0.26
N THR A 118 11.32 11.23 0.06
CA THR A 118 11.74 12.17 1.11
C THR A 118 10.59 13.05 1.63
N GLY A 119 9.34 12.76 1.23
CA GLY A 119 8.15 13.53 1.63
C GLY A 119 8.03 14.91 0.97
N ARG A 120 8.87 15.22 -0.03
CA ARG A 120 8.90 16.50 -0.75
C ARG A 120 7.94 16.49 -1.94
N TYR A 121 6.66 16.28 -1.66
CA TYR A 121 5.64 16.03 -2.69
C TYR A 121 5.41 17.21 -3.66
N ILE A 122 5.63 18.45 -3.24
CA ILE A 122 5.47 19.62 -4.14
C ILE A 122 6.56 19.62 -5.22
N GLU A 123 7.79 19.28 -4.87
CA GLU A 123 8.89 19.08 -5.81
C GLU A 123 8.68 17.83 -6.67
N ALA A 124 8.21 16.74 -6.06
CA ALA A 124 7.87 15.51 -6.80
C ALA A 124 6.85 15.80 -7.91
N ILE A 125 5.73 16.47 -7.60
CA ILE A 125 4.70 16.84 -8.59
C ILE A 125 5.28 17.69 -9.72
N ARG A 126 6.13 18.68 -9.40
CA ARG A 126 6.78 19.52 -10.44
C ARG A 126 7.65 18.67 -11.36
N SER A 127 8.43 17.75 -10.79
CA SER A 127 9.33 16.88 -11.52
C SER A 127 8.57 15.82 -12.34
N TYR A 128 7.51 15.21 -11.79
CA TYR A 128 6.65 14.26 -12.52
C TYR A 128 5.94 14.93 -13.71
N ARG A 129 5.37 16.13 -13.51
CA ARG A 129 4.75 16.89 -14.62
C ARG A 129 5.76 17.23 -15.71
N ARG A 130 7.00 17.50 -15.32
CA ARG A 130 8.09 17.74 -16.27
C ARG A 130 8.47 16.46 -17.02
N THR A 131 8.59 15.34 -16.31
CA THR A 131 8.83 14.01 -16.90
C THR A 131 7.74 13.68 -17.93
N LEU A 132 6.48 13.87 -17.56
CA LEU A 132 5.32 13.67 -18.44
C LEU A 132 5.41 14.54 -19.69
N HIS A 133 5.78 15.82 -19.54
CA HIS A 133 5.92 16.72 -20.69
C HIS A 133 7.05 16.30 -21.64
N VAL A 134 8.22 15.91 -21.13
CA VAL A 134 9.33 15.40 -21.97
C VAL A 134 8.89 14.14 -22.69
N HIS A 135 8.25 13.21 -21.98
CA HIS A 135 7.73 11.98 -22.56
C HIS A 135 6.70 12.27 -23.68
N GLU A 136 5.75 13.17 -23.43
CA GLU A 136 4.75 13.62 -24.41
C GLU A 136 5.35 14.23 -25.68
N VAL A 137 6.43 15.00 -25.56
CA VAL A 137 7.10 15.62 -26.71
C VAL A 137 7.81 14.57 -27.58
N ASN A 138 8.39 13.51 -26.97
CA ASN A 138 9.20 12.53 -27.68
C ASN A 138 8.42 11.30 -28.17
N ALA A 139 7.55 10.75 -27.33
CA ALA A 139 6.76 9.55 -27.63
C ALA A 139 5.32 9.87 -28.07
N GLY A 140 4.92 11.14 -27.98
CA GLY A 140 3.58 11.61 -28.31
C GLY A 140 2.65 11.70 -27.10
N LEU A 141 1.58 12.49 -27.26
CA LEU A 141 0.57 12.72 -26.21
C LEU A 141 -0.19 11.46 -25.80
N HIS A 142 -0.16 10.43 -26.65
CA HIS A 142 -0.96 9.21 -26.57
C HIS A 142 -0.05 7.97 -26.47
N GLY A 143 0.92 7.97 -25.55
CA GLY A 143 1.70 6.76 -25.22
C GLY A 143 1.11 6.08 -23.99
N GLU A 144 0.90 4.77 -24.02
CA GLU A 144 0.31 3.99 -22.90
C GLU A 144 1.31 3.70 -21.76
N ASP A 145 2.60 3.87 -22.01
CA ASP A 145 3.72 3.67 -21.09
C ASP A 145 3.80 4.73 -19.97
N LYS A 146 2.74 5.51 -19.78
CA LYS A 146 2.62 6.58 -18.78
C LYS A 146 1.87 6.16 -17.51
N GLY A 147 1.29 4.96 -17.46
CA GLY A 147 0.46 4.51 -16.34
C GLY A 147 1.13 4.68 -14.97
N GLU A 148 2.31 4.10 -14.81
CA GLU A 148 3.09 4.18 -13.56
C GLU A 148 3.41 5.63 -13.14
N LEU A 149 3.78 6.48 -14.10
CA LEU A 149 4.03 7.91 -13.87
C LEU A 149 2.76 8.65 -13.39
N ILE A 150 1.60 8.33 -13.96
CA ILE A 150 0.33 8.96 -13.56
C ILE A 150 -0.08 8.50 -12.16
N ASP A 151 0.10 7.21 -11.86
CA ASP A 151 -0.15 6.65 -10.53
C ASP A 151 0.71 7.36 -9.49
N GLU A 152 2.02 7.46 -9.70
CA GLU A 152 2.94 8.16 -8.77
C GLU A 152 2.65 9.67 -8.62
N LEU A 153 2.23 10.32 -9.69
CA LEU A 153 1.79 11.71 -9.64
C LEU A 153 0.48 11.87 -8.85
N SER A 154 -0.47 10.95 -9.04
CA SER A 154 -1.74 10.90 -8.29
C SER A 154 -1.48 10.66 -6.80
N GLU A 155 -0.58 9.74 -6.45
CA GLU A 155 -0.11 9.51 -5.07
C GLU A 155 0.47 10.77 -4.44
N SER A 156 1.29 11.51 -5.19
CA SER A 156 1.90 12.74 -4.70
C SER A 156 0.86 13.83 -4.43
N TYR A 157 -0.20 13.92 -5.24
CA TYR A 157 -1.33 14.80 -4.96
C TYR A 157 -2.13 14.32 -3.73
N PHE A 158 -2.38 13.02 -3.62
CA PHE A 158 -3.06 12.42 -2.48
C PHE A 158 -2.35 12.74 -1.17
N ALA A 159 -1.01 12.59 -1.12
CA ALA A 159 -0.20 12.88 0.06
C ALA A 159 -0.25 14.36 0.50
N LEU A 160 -0.57 15.28 -0.42
CA LEU A 160 -0.79 16.71 -0.12
C LEU A 160 -2.25 17.05 0.24
N GLY A 161 -3.15 16.06 0.30
CA GLY A 161 -4.58 16.29 0.50
C GLY A 161 -5.29 16.88 -0.72
N LYS A 162 -4.64 16.89 -1.89
CA LYS A 162 -5.17 17.42 -3.15
C LYS A 162 -5.97 16.36 -3.91
N PHE A 163 -7.09 15.98 -3.31
CA PHE A 163 -7.87 14.82 -3.75
C PHE A 163 -8.52 15.02 -5.12
N ASP A 164 -8.94 16.24 -5.48
CA ASP A 164 -9.52 16.53 -6.79
C ASP A 164 -8.47 16.35 -7.90
N GLU A 165 -7.26 16.84 -7.69
CA GLU A 165 -6.15 16.67 -8.63
C GLU A 165 -5.70 15.21 -8.74
N ALA A 166 -5.64 14.47 -7.62
CA ALA A 166 -5.33 13.04 -7.63
C ALA A 166 -6.35 12.26 -8.48
N ASN A 167 -7.64 12.52 -8.29
CA ASN A 167 -8.71 11.90 -9.08
C ASN A 167 -8.67 12.31 -10.55
N ALA A 168 -8.38 13.58 -10.85
CA ALA A 168 -8.29 14.07 -12.22
C ALA A 168 -7.15 13.39 -13.01
N MET A 169 -6.02 13.08 -12.34
CA MET A 169 -4.93 12.31 -12.95
C MET A 169 -5.38 10.89 -13.34
N GLN A 170 -6.12 10.22 -12.45
CA GLN A 170 -6.64 8.88 -12.73
C GLN A 170 -7.74 8.90 -13.81
N ASP A 171 -8.60 9.91 -13.84
CA ASP A 171 -9.54 10.13 -14.94
C ASP A 171 -8.80 10.29 -16.27
N TRP A 172 -7.71 11.07 -16.28
CA TRP A 172 -6.90 11.23 -17.48
C TRP A 172 -6.31 9.90 -17.95
N TYR A 173 -5.79 9.07 -17.03
CA TYR A 173 -5.24 7.76 -17.37
C TYR A 173 -6.29 6.83 -18.00
N VAL A 174 -7.47 6.71 -17.39
CA VAL A 174 -8.57 5.90 -17.94
C VAL A 174 -8.95 6.38 -19.34
N ASN A 175 -9.06 7.70 -19.55
CA ASN A 175 -9.38 8.27 -20.86
C ASN A 175 -8.29 8.01 -21.91
N LEU A 176 -7.02 8.00 -21.49
CA LEU A 176 -5.89 7.68 -22.36
C LEU A 176 -6.00 6.22 -22.82
N VAL A 177 -6.09 5.27 -21.89
CA VAL A 177 -6.18 3.82 -22.20
C VAL A 177 -7.44 3.51 -23.02
N GLU A 178 -8.58 4.13 -22.71
CA GLU A 178 -9.84 3.93 -23.45
C GLU A 178 -9.71 4.29 -24.93
N ARG A 179 -8.95 5.35 -25.27
CA ARG A 179 -8.72 5.78 -26.66
C ARG A 179 -7.84 4.80 -27.45
N HIS A 180 -6.89 4.16 -26.79
CA HIS A 180 -5.97 3.22 -27.43
C HIS A 180 -6.60 1.86 -27.70
N HIS A 181 -7.45 1.41 -26.78
CA HIS A 181 -8.02 0.07 -26.80
C HIS A 181 -9.53 0.08 -27.03
N PRO A 182 -10.07 0.66 -28.13
CA PRO A 182 -11.51 0.74 -28.34
C PRO A 182 -12.15 -0.65 -28.38
N GLY A 183 -12.86 -1.02 -27.31
CA GLY A 183 -13.56 -2.31 -27.20
C GLY A 183 -12.71 -3.48 -26.70
N ALA A 184 -11.47 -3.24 -26.26
CA ALA A 184 -10.65 -4.22 -25.56
C ALA A 184 -10.97 -4.10 -24.05
N ASP A 185 -11.92 -4.93 -23.60
CA ASP A 185 -12.57 -4.80 -22.30
C ASP A 185 -11.63 -5.20 -21.14
N LEU A 186 -10.73 -6.18 -21.31
CA LEU A 186 -9.86 -6.66 -20.24
C LEU A 186 -8.55 -5.85 -20.12
N GLU A 187 -8.03 -5.34 -21.23
CA GLU A 187 -6.78 -4.57 -21.30
C GLU A 187 -6.89 -3.22 -20.57
N ARG A 188 -8.10 -2.78 -20.26
CA ARG A 188 -8.38 -1.53 -19.54
C ARG A 188 -8.43 -1.69 -18.03
N LEU A 189 -8.43 -2.94 -17.52
CA LEU A 189 -8.73 -3.23 -16.12
C LEU A 189 -7.81 -2.51 -15.16
N ASP A 190 -6.50 -2.50 -15.41
CA ASP A 190 -5.53 -1.86 -14.52
C ASP A 190 -5.85 -0.38 -14.27
N SER A 191 -6.09 0.38 -15.34
CA SER A 191 -6.48 1.80 -15.23
C SER A 191 -7.81 2.01 -14.48
N LEU A 192 -8.76 1.09 -14.65
CA LEU A 192 -10.06 1.16 -13.97
C LEU A 192 -9.94 0.81 -12.49
N TYR A 193 -9.08 -0.15 -12.13
CA TYR A 193 -8.75 -0.48 -10.73
C TYR A 193 -8.06 0.70 -10.05
N SER A 194 -6.99 1.27 -10.63
CA SER A 194 -6.30 2.45 -10.07
C SER A 194 -7.27 3.61 -9.82
N ARG A 195 -8.21 3.83 -10.76
CA ARG A 195 -9.29 4.82 -10.61
C ARG A 195 -10.23 4.49 -9.46
N ALA A 196 -10.71 3.25 -9.36
CA ALA A 196 -11.66 2.82 -8.32
C ALA A 196 -11.04 2.90 -6.92
N ASP A 197 -9.77 2.52 -6.79
CA ASP A 197 -9.00 2.57 -5.56
C ASP A 197 -8.76 4.02 -5.12
N MET A 198 -8.37 4.90 -6.04
CA MET A 198 -8.20 6.33 -5.75
C MET A 198 -9.51 6.99 -5.31
N LEU A 199 -10.64 6.62 -5.93
CA LEU A 199 -11.96 7.09 -5.48
C LEU A 199 -12.26 6.68 -4.04
N ALA A 200 -11.97 5.43 -3.67
CA ALA A 200 -12.19 4.94 -2.30
C ALA A 200 -11.30 5.71 -1.30
N ARG A 201 -10.01 5.86 -1.61
CA ARG A 201 -9.04 6.53 -0.75
C ARG A 201 -9.33 8.02 -0.56
N THR A 202 -9.92 8.67 -1.56
CA THR A 202 -10.35 10.07 -1.50
C THR A 202 -11.77 10.25 -0.95
N GLY A 203 -12.39 9.18 -0.40
CA GLY A 203 -13.69 9.22 0.27
C GLY A 203 -14.90 9.20 -0.68
N GLN A 204 -14.69 9.05 -1.98
CA GLN A 204 -15.76 8.96 -2.99
C GLN A 204 -16.33 7.53 -3.08
N ASN A 205 -16.77 6.99 -1.95
CA ASN A 205 -17.15 5.57 -1.81
C ASN A 205 -18.28 5.14 -2.76
N TYR A 206 -19.25 6.02 -3.02
CA TYR A 206 -20.32 5.75 -4.01
C TYR A 206 -19.78 5.62 -5.44
N ASN A 207 -18.87 6.52 -5.84
CA ASN A 207 -18.27 6.49 -7.17
C ASN A 207 -17.33 5.28 -7.32
N SER A 208 -16.56 4.96 -6.27
CA SER A 208 -15.71 3.77 -6.24
C SER A 208 -16.52 2.48 -6.37
N ALA A 209 -17.62 2.34 -5.62
CA ALA A 209 -18.52 1.19 -5.76
C ALA A 209 -19.13 1.10 -7.18
N GLY A 210 -19.45 2.25 -7.78
CA GLY A 210 -19.85 2.34 -9.18
C GLY A 210 -18.77 1.83 -10.16
N ALA A 211 -17.52 2.23 -9.93
CA ALA A 211 -16.38 1.82 -10.73
C ALA A 211 -16.12 0.31 -10.64
N TYR A 212 -16.09 -0.28 -9.43
CA TYR A 212 -15.96 -1.74 -9.30
C TYR A 212 -17.14 -2.51 -9.90
N ARG A 213 -18.37 -2.01 -9.80
CA ARG A 213 -19.52 -2.62 -10.49
C ARG A 213 -19.33 -2.61 -12.01
N ARG A 214 -18.76 -1.54 -12.57
CA ARG A 214 -18.44 -1.47 -14.01
C ARG A 214 -17.34 -2.47 -14.39
N ILE A 215 -16.29 -2.59 -13.57
CA ILE A 215 -15.22 -3.60 -13.75
C ILE A 215 -15.81 -5.01 -13.75
N ILE A 216 -16.66 -5.34 -12.77
CA ILE A 216 -17.35 -6.63 -12.68
C ILE A 216 -18.16 -6.90 -13.95
N ALA A 217 -18.97 -5.95 -14.40
CA ALA A 217 -19.78 -6.10 -15.61
C ALA A 217 -18.93 -6.27 -16.88
N LEU A 218 -17.76 -5.63 -16.92
CA LEU A 218 -16.80 -5.71 -18.02
C LEU A 218 -16.20 -7.12 -18.12
N ILE A 219 -15.71 -7.64 -16.99
CA ILE A 219 -15.17 -9.01 -16.90
C ILE A 219 -16.26 -10.05 -17.20
N GLU A 220 -17.47 -9.87 -16.66
CA GLU A 220 -18.60 -10.77 -16.95
C GLU A 220 -18.95 -10.83 -18.43
N LYS A 221 -18.86 -9.69 -19.12
CA LYS A 221 -19.12 -9.61 -20.56
C LYS A 221 -18.02 -10.29 -21.39
N ALA A 222 -16.77 -10.16 -20.97
CA ALA A 222 -15.62 -10.74 -21.68
C ALA A 222 -15.50 -12.25 -21.44
N ASP A 223 -15.53 -12.69 -20.19
CA ASP A 223 -15.15 -14.04 -19.77
C ASP A 223 -16.30 -14.84 -19.11
N GLY A 224 -17.44 -14.21 -18.90
CA GLY A 224 -18.62 -14.82 -18.28
C GLY A 224 -18.67 -14.69 -16.74
N PRO A 225 -19.79 -15.11 -16.13
CA PRO A 225 -20.11 -14.82 -14.73
C PRO A 225 -19.31 -15.61 -13.69
N TYR A 226 -18.46 -16.54 -14.13
CA TYR A 226 -17.62 -17.39 -13.29
C TYR A 226 -16.12 -17.22 -13.58
N SER A 227 -15.73 -16.15 -14.28
CA SER A 227 -14.31 -15.83 -14.51
C SER A 227 -13.57 -15.63 -13.19
N LEU A 228 -12.33 -16.14 -13.12
CA LEU A 228 -11.46 -15.91 -11.97
C LEU A 228 -11.05 -14.44 -11.83
N GLU A 229 -11.04 -13.68 -12.92
CA GLU A 229 -10.76 -12.24 -12.94
C GLU A 229 -11.77 -11.43 -12.12
N LEU A 230 -12.94 -12.00 -11.81
CA LEU A 230 -13.92 -11.37 -10.93
C LEU A 230 -13.47 -11.33 -9.47
N VAL A 231 -12.58 -12.24 -9.03
CA VAL A 231 -12.23 -12.39 -7.62
C VAL A 231 -11.67 -11.08 -7.01
N PRO A 232 -10.69 -10.40 -7.63
CA PRO A 232 -10.18 -9.13 -7.11
C PRO A 232 -11.25 -8.05 -6.99
N ALA A 233 -12.04 -7.79 -8.03
CA ALA A 233 -13.10 -6.77 -7.98
C ALA A 233 -14.19 -7.08 -6.95
N LEU A 234 -14.57 -8.36 -6.81
CA LEU A 234 -15.54 -8.80 -5.82
C LEU A 234 -15.02 -8.64 -4.39
N GLY A 235 -13.72 -8.87 -4.15
CA GLY A 235 -13.05 -8.62 -2.87
C GLY A 235 -13.01 -7.13 -2.55
N ALA A 236 -12.53 -6.31 -3.48
CA ALA A 236 -12.37 -4.87 -3.30
C ALA A 236 -13.70 -4.16 -3.05
N ILE A 237 -14.74 -4.45 -3.84
CA ILE A 237 -16.08 -3.87 -3.59
C ILE A 237 -16.68 -4.37 -2.27
N SER A 238 -16.38 -5.61 -1.86
CA SER A 238 -16.85 -6.16 -0.59
C SER A 238 -16.25 -5.42 0.59
N ASP A 239 -14.93 -5.19 0.59
CA ASP A 239 -14.25 -4.42 1.63
C ASP A 239 -14.77 -2.98 1.69
N LEU A 240 -14.88 -2.31 0.53
CA LEU A 240 -15.46 -0.98 0.43
C LEU A 240 -16.87 -0.91 1.05
N LEU A 241 -17.73 -1.88 0.74
CA LEU A 241 -19.10 -1.94 1.27
C LEU A 241 -19.14 -2.29 2.76
N ALA A 242 -18.26 -3.18 3.24
CA ALA A 242 -18.17 -3.57 4.65
C ALA A 242 -17.81 -2.38 5.55
N ASN A 243 -16.96 -1.49 5.04
CA ASN A 243 -16.51 -0.28 5.72
C ASN A 243 -17.51 0.89 5.59
N ASN A 244 -18.59 0.75 4.79
CA ASN A 244 -19.59 1.78 4.54
C ASN A 244 -21.03 1.27 4.79
N ARG A 245 -21.51 1.39 6.04
CA ARG A 245 -22.78 0.80 6.54
C ARG A 245 -24.04 1.10 5.71
N ILE A 246 -24.12 2.22 5.01
CA ILE A 246 -25.30 2.57 4.18
C ILE A 246 -24.82 2.96 2.78
N MET A 247 -24.97 2.05 1.82
CA MET A 247 -24.66 2.30 0.40
C MET A 247 -25.88 1.94 -0.47
N ASP A 248 -26.32 2.90 -1.27
CA ASP A 248 -27.52 2.83 -2.13
C ASP A 248 -28.82 2.45 -1.37
N GLY A 249 -28.99 2.93 -0.13
CA GLY A 249 -30.21 2.70 0.66
C GLY A 249 -30.36 1.30 1.28
N GLU A 250 -29.34 0.44 1.17
CA GLU A 250 -29.30 -0.90 1.74
C GLU A 250 -28.12 -1.06 2.73
N ASP A 251 -28.15 -2.13 3.53
CA ASP A 251 -27.07 -2.50 4.43
C ASP A 251 -25.83 -2.93 3.63
N GLY A 252 -24.76 -2.14 3.72
CA GLY A 252 -23.48 -2.42 3.06
C GLY A 252 -22.90 -3.78 3.44
N GLY A 253 -23.12 -4.23 4.69
CA GLY A 253 -22.67 -5.55 5.15
C GLY A 253 -23.35 -6.69 4.40
N GLU A 254 -24.65 -6.59 4.10
CA GLU A 254 -25.36 -7.63 3.36
C GLU A 254 -24.86 -7.72 1.92
N LYS A 255 -24.63 -6.58 1.25
CA LYS A 255 -24.07 -6.55 -0.10
C LYS A 255 -22.65 -7.09 -0.14
N ALA A 256 -21.79 -6.64 0.80
CA ALA A 256 -20.42 -7.13 0.94
C ALA A 256 -20.37 -8.66 1.07
N MET A 257 -21.24 -9.22 1.93
CA MET A 257 -21.37 -10.66 2.11
C MET A 257 -21.74 -11.38 0.81
N ARG A 258 -22.65 -10.82 -0.01
CA ARG A 258 -23.06 -11.42 -1.29
C ARG A 258 -21.90 -11.46 -2.29
N TYR A 259 -21.16 -10.36 -2.44
CA TYR A 259 -19.98 -10.31 -3.32
C TYR A 259 -18.89 -11.28 -2.87
N LEU A 260 -18.61 -11.35 -1.57
CA LEU A 260 -17.56 -12.21 -1.04
C LEU A 260 -17.91 -13.70 -1.13
N ARG A 261 -19.17 -14.07 -0.89
CA ARG A 261 -19.64 -15.45 -1.14
C ARG A 261 -19.48 -15.84 -2.61
N ARG A 262 -19.70 -14.90 -3.52
CA ARG A 262 -19.48 -15.12 -4.94
C ARG A 262 -17.99 -15.33 -5.25
N ALA A 263 -17.10 -14.51 -4.70
CA ALA A 263 -15.65 -14.68 -4.86
C ALA A 263 -15.17 -16.05 -4.36
N VAL A 264 -15.59 -16.46 -3.16
CA VAL A 264 -15.32 -17.79 -2.61
C VAL A 264 -15.83 -18.88 -3.56
N ALA A 265 -17.10 -18.81 -3.99
CA ALA A 265 -17.68 -19.82 -4.87
C ALA A 265 -16.98 -19.93 -6.24
N ILE A 266 -16.53 -18.82 -6.82
CA ILE A 266 -15.76 -18.81 -8.06
C ILE A 266 -14.41 -19.50 -7.85
N SER A 267 -13.66 -19.09 -6.82
CA SER A 267 -12.34 -19.65 -6.54
C SER A 267 -12.39 -21.16 -6.20
N GLU A 268 -13.39 -21.62 -5.44
CA GLU A 268 -13.53 -23.03 -5.06
C GLU A 268 -13.92 -23.93 -6.25
N ARG A 269 -14.78 -23.44 -7.15
CA ARG A 269 -15.27 -24.22 -8.30
C ARG A 269 -14.31 -24.23 -9.48
N SER A 270 -13.43 -23.24 -9.57
CA SER A 270 -12.49 -23.15 -10.67
C SER A 270 -11.32 -24.12 -10.47
N ALA A 271 -11.14 -25.03 -11.43
CA ALA A 271 -9.96 -25.89 -11.49
C ALA A 271 -8.68 -25.09 -11.77
N ALA A 272 -8.79 -23.93 -12.42
CA ALA A 272 -7.67 -23.04 -12.73
C ALA A 272 -7.24 -22.16 -11.54
N ALA A 273 -8.03 -22.08 -10.47
CA ALA A 273 -7.70 -21.26 -9.32
C ALA A 273 -6.50 -21.85 -8.56
N SER A 274 -5.45 -21.04 -8.43
CA SER A 274 -4.27 -21.38 -7.65
C SER A 274 -4.60 -21.50 -6.15
N ILE A 275 -3.71 -22.16 -5.40
CA ILE A 275 -3.85 -22.30 -3.94
C ILE A 275 -3.89 -20.93 -3.25
N PRO A 276 -3.03 -19.95 -3.59
CA PRO A 276 -3.13 -18.60 -3.05
C PRO A 276 -4.49 -17.93 -3.27
N ILE A 277 -5.07 -18.01 -4.49
CA ILE A 277 -6.39 -17.40 -4.76
C ILE A 277 -7.48 -18.04 -3.91
N LYS A 278 -7.47 -19.37 -3.77
CA LYS A 278 -8.45 -20.08 -2.91
C LYS A 278 -8.27 -19.73 -1.44
N ALA A 279 -7.05 -19.58 -0.97
CA ALA A 279 -6.77 -19.22 0.41
C ALA A 279 -7.19 -17.78 0.70
N ASP A 280 -6.84 -16.85 -0.18
CA ASP A 280 -7.14 -15.43 -0.04
C ASP A 280 -8.64 -15.16 0.08
N THR A 281 -9.49 -15.77 -0.76
CA THR A 281 -10.94 -15.60 -0.65
C THR A 281 -11.52 -16.12 0.67
N GLN A 282 -10.97 -17.20 1.24
CA GLN A 282 -11.36 -17.67 2.58
C GLN A 282 -10.90 -16.69 3.65
N ILE A 283 -9.68 -16.16 3.55
CA ILE A 283 -9.12 -15.20 4.49
C ILE A 283 -9.94 -13.91 4.48
N LEU A 284 -10.24 -13.35 3.30
CA LEU A 284 -11.08 -12.17 3.16
C LEU A 284 -12.48 -12.39 3.78
N MET A 285 -13.08 -13.58 3.58
CA MET A 285 -14.34 -13.94 4.24
C MET A 285 -14.20 -14.01 5.76
N GLY A 286 -13.09 -14.56 6.25
CA GLY A 286 -12.74 -14.56 7.67
C GLY A 286 -12.62 -13.14 8.24
N ASP A 287 -11.91 -12.26 7.55
CA ASP A 287 -11.69 -10.86 7.94
C ASP A 287 -13.01 -10.10 7.99
N PHE A 288 -13.83 -10.22 6.94
CA PHE A 288 -15.16 -9.63 6.88
C PHE A 288 -16.04 -10.12 8.04
N LEU A 289 -16.14 -11.44 8.25
CA LEU A 289 -16.94 -12.00 9.34
C LEU A 289 -16.41 -11.60 10.72
N SER A 290 -15.07 -11.51 10.88
CA SER A 290 -14.45 -11.11 12.13
C SER A 290 -14.98 -9.76 12.59
N GLN A 291 -15.20 -8.83 11.66
CA GLN A 291 -15.74 -7.50 11.90
C GLN A 291 -17.27 -7.48 12.08
N GLN A 292 -18.02 -8.27 11.30
CA GLN A 292 -19.48 -8.14 11.21
C GLN A 292 -20.28 -9.05 12.16
N THR A 293 -19.72 -10.19 12.60
CA THR A 293 -20.47 -11.17 13.40
C THR A 293 -19.82 -11.47 14.76
N PRO A 294 -20.63 -11.75 15.81
CA PRO A 294 -20.14 -12.32 17.06
C PRO A 294 -19.77 -13.81 16.94
N ASN A 295 -20.23 -14.54 15.91
CA ASN A 295 -20.04 -15.98 15.78
C ASN A 295 -18.58 -16.34 15.44
N ARG A 296 -17.79 -16.71 16.46
CA ARG A 296 -16.36 -17.00 16.32
C ARG A 296 -16.06 -18.31 15.60
N ASP A 297 -16.90 -19.33 15.77
CA ASP A 297 -16.68 -20.62 15.11
C ASP A 297 -16.74 -20.48 13.58
N ALA A 298 -17.65 -19.64 13.08
CA ALA A 298 -17.72 -19.33 11.66
C ALA A 298 -16.44 -18.65 11.16
N VAL A 299 -15.96 -17.63 11.89
CA VAL A 299 -14.74 -16.89 11.56
C VAL A 299 -13.52 -17.81 11.52
N VAL A 300 -13.33 -18.60 12.58
CA VAL A 300 -12.18 -19.51 12.71
C VAL A 300 -12.15 -20.55 11.59
N ARG A 301 -13.30 -21.07 11.17
CA ARG A 301 -13.35 -22.04 10.05
C ARG A 301 -12.78 -21.48 8.74
N TYR A 302 -13.04 -20.21 8.44
CA TYR A 302 -12.51 -19.58 7.22
C TYR A 302 -11.00 -19.40 7.30
N TYR A 303 -10.48 -18.93 8.43
CA TYR A 303 -9.04 -18.82 8.63
C TYR A 303 -8.33 -20.18 8.62
N GLN A 304 -8.92 -21.20 9.26
CA GLN A 304 -8.37 -22.55 9.23
C GLN A 304 -8.28 -23.08 7.79
N ARG A 305 -9.31 -22.88 6.95
CA ARG A 305 -9.26 -23.28 5.54
C ARG A 305 -8.16 -22.56 4.76
N GLY A 306 -8.01 -21.25 4.96
CA GLY A 306 -6.92 -20.48 4.34
C GLY A 306 -5.54 -20.99 4.76
N TRP A 307 -5.36 -21.25 6.05
CA TRP A 307 -4.13 -21.85 6.60
C TRP A 307 -3.85 -23.24 6.02
N ASP A 308 -4.87 -24.12 6.00
CA ASP A 308 -4.75 -25.49 5.52
C ASP A 308 -4.38 -25.51 4.03
N LEU A 309 -5.02 -24.67 3.21
CA LEU A 309 -4.70 -24.50 1.79
C LEU A 309 -3.23 -24.11 1.60
N LEU A 310 -2.77 -23.06 2.29
CA LEU A 310 -1.37 -22.59 2.18
C LEU A 310 -0.35 -23.53 2.85
N SER A 311 -0.81 -24.55 3.58
CA SER A 311 0.05 -25.59 4.18
C SER A 311 0.17 -26.85 3.32
N THR A 312 -0.50 -26.90 2.16
CA THR A 312 -0.44 -28.06 1.25
C THR A 312 0.89 -28.17 0.50
N ASP A 313 1.57 -27.05 0.29
CA ASP A 313 2.81 -26.97 -0.49
C ASP A 313 3.80 -26.01 0.20
N GLU A 314 5.05 -26.43 0.29
CA GLU A 314 6.14 -25.70 0.95
C GLU A 314 6.40 -24.34 0.29
N GLN A 315 6.16 -24.21 -1.02
CA GLN A 315 6.33 -22.94 -1.73
C GLN A 315 5.44 -21.81 -1.19
N TYR A 316 4.35 -22.14 -0.46
CA TYR A 316 3.43 -21.16 0.12
C TYR A 316 3.62 -20.92 1.61
N HIS A 317 4.59 -21.57 2.26
CA HIS A 317 4.84 -21.40 3.69
C HIS A 317 5.23 -19.98 4.04
N GLU A 318 6.03 -19.30 3.22
CA GLU A 318 6.40 -17.90 3.45
C GLU A 318 5.16 -16.99 3.42
N LEU A 319 4.30 -17.16 2.41
CA LEU A 319 3.03 -16.43 2.32
C LEU A 319 2.13 -16.73 3.53
N ARG A 320 1.95 -18.00 3.88
CA ARG A 320 1.18 -18.41 5.06
C ARG A 320 1.68 -17.74 6.33
N ASP A 321 2.99 -17.79 6.56
CA ASP A 321 3.60 -17.29 7.77
C ASP A 321 3.53 -15.75 7.80
N SER A 322 3.64 -15.06 6.66
CA SER A 322 3.39 -13.61 6.56
C SER A 322 1.97 -13.22 6.98
N LEU A 323 0.98 -14.08 6.70
CA LEU A 323 -0.44 -13.80 6.94
C LEU A 323 -0.91 -14.15 8.36
N PHE A 324 -0.26 -15.13 9.01
CA PHE A 324 -0.75 -15.73 10.25
C PHE A 324 0.28 -15.84 11.39
N SER A 325 1.55 -15.47 11.20
CA SER A 325 2.59 -15.51 12.26
C SER A 325 2.34 -14.52 13.41
N ARG A 326 1.55 -13.48 13.17
CA ARG A 326 1.12 -12.48 14.15
C ARG A 326 -0.34 -12.11 13.94
N PRO A 327 -1.06 -11.62 14.97
CA PRO A 327 -2.41 -11.14 14.76
C PRO A 327 -2.38 -9.88 13.88
N LEU A 328 -3.26 -9.80 12.88
CA LEU A 328 -3.41 -8.60 12.03
C LEU A 328 -4.61 -7.80 12.51
N HIS A 329 -4.42 -6.52 12.83
CA HIS A 329 -5.52 -5.63 13.20
C HIS A 329 -6.35 -5.27 11.97
N LEU A 330 -7.67 -5.54 12.00
CA LEU A 330 -8.54 -5.38 10.83
C LEU A 330 -9.32 -4.07 10.83
N ASN A 331 -9.52 -3.45 12.00
CA ASN A 331 -10.39 -2.29 12.14
C ASN A 331 -9.83 -1.27 13.15
N GLU A 332 -8.86 -0.47 12.69
CA GLU A 332 -8.29 0.62 13.49
C GLU A 332 -9.36 1.57 14.04
N ILE A 333 -10.37 1.88 13.22
CA ILE A 333 -11.58 2.59 13.64
C ILE A 333 -12.75 1.62 13.49
N PRO A 334 -13.25 1.02 14.60
CA PRO A 334 -14.39 0.13 14.54
C PRO A 334 -15.63 0.80 13.93
N PRO A 335 -16.39 0.15 13.02
CA PRO A 335 -17.57 0.74 12.36
C PRO A 335 -18.69 1.23 13.29
N ALA A 336 -18.68 0.78 14.55
CA ALA A 336 -19.64 1.19 15.58
C ALA A 336 -19.06 2.21 16.59
N SER A 337 -17.87 2.77 16.34
CA SER A 337 -17.20 3.69 17.27
C SER A 337 -18.11 4.87 17.64
N PRO A 338 -18.31 5.15 18.94
CA PRO A 338 -19.18 6.26 19.36
C PRO A 338 -18.61 7.60 18.86
N SER A 339 -19.48 8.56 18.51
CA SER A 339 -19.05 9.89 18.03
C SER A 339 -18.09 10.61 18.99
N ALA A 340 -18.21 10.36 20.29
CA ALA A 340 -17.28 10.89 21.29
C ALA A 340 -15.86 10.30 21.15
N MET A 341 -15.74 9.01 20.82
CA MET A 341 -14.45 8.38 20.56
C MET A 341 -13.84 8.90 19.26
N LEU A 342 -14.65 9.05 18.20
CA LEU A 342 -14.18 9.62 16.93
C LEU A 342 -13.60 11.03 17.11
N LYS A 343 -14.31 11.89 17.87
CA LYS A 343 -13.80 13.23 18.22
C LYS A 343 -12.52 13.19 19.05
N LEU A 344 -12.36 12.18 19.91
CA LEU A 344 -11.15 12.02 20.71
C LEU A 344 -9.97 11.59 19.83
N LEU A 345 -10.18 10.66 18.89
CA LEU A 345 -9.18 10.24 17.91
C LEU A 345 -8.78 11.40 16.98
N GLU A 346 -9.74 12.22 16.55
CA GLU A 346 -9.48 13.41 15.74
C GLU A 346 -8.57 14.40 16.49
N LYS A 347 -8.86 14.67 17.77
CA LYS A 347 -8.01 15.52 18.62
C LYS A 347 -6.63 14.90 18.91
N ALA A 348 -6.53 13.58 18.89
CA ALA A 348 -5.27 12.87 19.06
C ALA A 348 -4.34 13.01 17.84
N ALA A 349 -4.91 13.23 16.66
CA ALA A 349 -4.19 13.33 15.40
C ALA A 349 -3.60 14.73 15.12
N ASP A 350 -3.89 15.75 15.95
CA ASP A 350 -3.34 17.12 15.83
C ASP A 350 -2.13 17.33 16.77
N PRO A 351 -0.88 17.24 16.28
CA PRO A 351 0.32 17.34 17.11
C PRO A 351 0.59 18.78 17.60
N GLY A 352 -0.12 19.78 17.07
CA GLY A 352 0.07 21.20 17.40
C GLY A 352 -0.53 21.61 18.75
N ALA A 353 -1.40 20.78 19.32
CA ALA A 353 -1.89 20.95 20.67
C ALA A 353 -0.88 20.33 21.66
N ALA A 354 -0.35 21.12 22.60
CA ALA A 354 0.53 20.64 23.67
C ALA A 354 -0.04 19.34 24.30
N THR A 355 0.64 18.23 24.10
CA THR A 355 0.18 16.88 24.46
C THR A 355 0.26 16.67 25.97
N ASN A 356 -0.89 16.68 26.64
CA ASN A 356 -0.94 16.53 28.10
C ASN A 356 -1.75 15.33 28.60
N GLY A 357 -2.30 14.51 27.70
CA GLY A 357 -3.06 13.30 28.03
C GLY A 357 -2.49 12.05 27.35
N ARG A 358 -2.46 10.93 28.07
CA ARG A 358 -1.98 9.63 27.59
C ARG A 358 -2.74 8.48 28.24
N ILE A 359 -3.23 7.54 27.45
CA ILE A 359 -3.85 6.30 27.93
C ILE A 359 -3.16 5.13 27.24
N VAL A 360 -2.69 4.17 28.03
CA VAL A 360 -2.13 2.90 27.55
C VAL A 360 -3.02 1.77 28.05
N VAL A 361 -3.58 1.02 27.12
CA VAL A 361 -4.40 -0.17 27.39
C VAL A 361 -3.63 -1.41 26.97
N ARG A 362 -3.47 -2.36 27.89
CA ARG A 362 -2.97 -3.71 27.59
C ARG A 362 -4.14 -4.66 27.43
N TYR A 363 -4.01 -5.57 26.48
CA TYR A 363 -5.00 -6.61 26.21
C TYR A 363 -4.32 -7.83 25.60
N ASP A 364 -5.02 -8.95 25.61
CA ASP A 364 -4.64 -10.14 24.87
C ASP A 364 -5.59 -10.29 23.67
N VAL A 365 -5.13 -10.91 22.59
CA VAL A 365 -5.99 -11.32 21.48
C VAL A 365 -6.24 -12.81 21.63
N ASP A 366 -7.51 -13.19 21.78
CA ASP A 366 -7.91 -14.59 21.87
C ASP A 366 -7.70 -15.35 20.53
N ALA A 367 -7.90 -16.67 20.55
CA ALA A 367 -7.77 -17.50 19.36
C ALA A 367 -8.82 -17.18 18.27
N GLY A 368 -9.92 -16.50 18.63
CA GLY A 368 -10.95 -16.03 17.71
C GLY A 368 -10.70 -14.63 17.14
N GLY A 369 -9.56 -14.01 17.46
CA GLY A 369 -9.19 -12.69 16.97
C GLY A 369 -9.89 -11.53 17.70
N ARG A 370 -10.30 -11.71 18.97
CA ARG A 370 -10.94 -10.66 19.77
C ARG A 370 -10.12 -10.26 21.00
N PRO A 371 -10.13 -8.97 21.37
CA PRO A 371 -9.50 -8.54 22.61
C PRO A 371 -10.22 -9.06 23.84
N ASP A 372 -9.44 -9.59 24.77
CA ASP A 372 -9.84 -9.84 26.15
C ASP A 372 -8.72 -9.46 27.12
N ASN A 373 -8.91 -9.71 28.43
CA ASN A 373 -7.95 -9.33 29.47
C ASN A 373 -7.55 -7.84 29.40
N ILE A 374 -8.50 -6.98 29.04
CA ILE A 374 -8.29 -5.57 28.73
C ILE A 374 -8.16 -4.79 30.02
N ARG A 375 -7.02 -4.11 30.20
CA ARG A 375 -6.68 -3.34 31.39
C ARG A 375 -5.98 -2.04 31.02
N VAL A 376 -6.35 -0.96 31.70
CA VAL A 376 -5.62 0.31 31.62
C VAL A 376 -4.36 0.17 32.47
N VAL A 377 -3.18 0.38 31.89
CA VAL A 377 -1.90 0.32 32.60
C VAL A 377 -1.31 1.71 32.87
N GLU A 378 -1.69 2.69 32.05
CA GLU A 378 -1.32 4.10 32.23
C GLU A 378 -2.52 4.95 31.82
N SER A 379 -2.82 5.98 32.62
CA SER A 379 -3.88 6.96 32.33
C SER A 379 -3.50 8.29 32.97
N VAL A 380 -3.25 9.27 32.12
CA VAL A 380 -2.90 10.64 32.49
C VAL A 380 -3.83 11.55 31.69
N PRO A 381 -4.68 12.37 32.34
CA PRO A 381 -5.08 12.30 33.75
C PRO A 381 -5.81 10.98 34.09
N ALA A 382 -5.63 10.51 35.31
CA ALA A 382 -6.18 9.24 35.74
C ALA A 382 -7.71 9.18 35.60
N GLY A 383 -8.21 8.16 34.91
CA GLY A 383 -9.65 7.91 34.76
C GLY A 383 -10.33 8.72 33.66
N LEU A 384 -9.64 9.67 33.04
CA LEU A 384 -10.20 10.47 31.96
C LEU A 384 -10.20 9.63 30.66
N HIS A 385 -11.36 9.47 30.03
CA HIS A 385 -11.59 8.66 28.83
C HIS A 385 -11.33 7.14 28.94
N ASP A 386 -10.80 6.61 30.05
CA ASP A 386 -10.50 5.18 30.25
C ASP A 386 -11.63 4.24 29.78
N TYR A 387 -12.86 4.44 30.25
CA TYR A 387 -14.01 3.61 29.85
C TYR A 387 -14.24 3.63 28.33
N MET A 388 -14.10 4.81 27.71
CA MET A 388 -14.30 5.00 26.28
C MET A 388 -13.22 4.28 25.48
N VAL A 389 -11.95 4.41 25.89
CA VAL A 389 -10.81 3.74 25.24
C VAL A 389 -10.89 2.22 25.44
N VAL A 390 -11.21 1.74 26.63
CA VAL A 390 -11.41 0.30 26.90
C VAL A 390 -12.54 -0.25 26.03
N ASN A 391 -13.67 0.46 25.91
CA ASN A 391 -14.77 0.05 25.05
C ASN A 391 -14.44 0.12 23.55
N HIS A 392 -13.53 1.02 23.14
CA HIS A 392 -12.99 1.05 21.79
C HIS A 392 -12.12 -0.18 21.52
N VAL A 393 -11.16 -0.49 22.41
CA VAL A 393 -10.31 -1.70 22.32
C VAL A 393 -11.17 -2.97 22.29
N ARG A 394 -12.23 -3.07 23.11
CA ARG A 394 -13.18 -4.21 23.09
C ARG A 394 -13.79 -4.49 21.72
N ARG A 395 -13.82 -3.52 20.80
CA ARG A 395 -14.45 -3.62 19.49
C ARG A 395 -13.46 -3.92 18.37
N PHE A 396 -12.16 -3.94 18.66
CA PHE A 396 -11.18 -4.38 17.67
C PHE A 396 -11.46 -5.83 17.24
N ALA A 397 -11.07 -6.11 16.02
CA ALA A 397 -11.16 -7.38 15.35
C ALA A 397 -9.79 -7.66 14.73
N PHE A 398 -9.33 -8.88 14.89
CA PHE A 398 -8.05 -9.32 14.39
C PHE A 398 -8.23 -10.55 13.51
N ARG A 399 -7.39 -10.66 12.49
CA ARG A 399 -7.03 -11.98 11.98
C ARG A 399 -6.19 -12.65 13.07
N PRO A 400 -6.56 -13.85 13.53
CA PRO A 400 -5.84 -14.51 14.61
C PRO A 400 -4.46 -14.98 14.14
N ARG A 401 -3.53 -15.01 15.09
CA ARG A 401 -2.24 -15.70 14.90
C ARG A 401 -2.48 -17.21 14.89
N PHE A 402 -1.69 -17.95 14.12
CA PHE A 402 -1.65 -19.41 14.18
C PHE A 402 -0.38 -19.90 14.89
N ALA A 403 -0.52 -20.99 15.64
CA ALA A 403 0.57 -21.76 16.21
C ALA A 403 0.21 -23.24 16.08
N ASP A 404 1.18 -24.07 15.67
CA ASP A 404 0.99 -25.52 15.53
C ASP A 404 -0.26 -25.89 14.69
N GLY A 405 -0.50 -25.11 13.63
CA GLY A 405 -1.60 -25.32 12.69
C GLY A 405 -2.99 -24.93 13.20
N ARG A 406 -3.09 -24.22 14.33
CA ARG A 406 -4.36 -23.77 14.91
C ARG A 406 -4.32 -22.30 15.32
N PRO A 407 -5.47 -21.60 15.35
CA PRO A 407 -5.53 -20.26 15.91
C PRO A 407 -5.08 -20.25 17.36
N ALA A 408 -4.28 -19.27 17.72
CA ALA A 408 -3.59 -19.19 19.00
C ALA A 408 -3.74 -17.81 19.63
N ARG A 409 -3.83 -17.80 20.96
CA ARG A 409 -3.82 -16.56 21.75
C ARG A 409 -2.51 -15.80 21.50
N THR A 410 -2.61 -14.48 21.46
CA THR A 410 -1.47 -13.56 21.42
C THR A 410 -1.55 -12.60 22.61
N PRO A 411 -0.73 -12.80 23.65
CA PRO A 411 -0.81 -11.99 24.86
C PRO A 411 -0.15 -10.61 24.70
N ASN A 412 -0.42 -9.72 25.66
CA ASN A 412 0.35 -8.50 25.92
C ASN A 412 0.40 -7.49 24.76
N GLN A 413 -0.67 -7.41 23.97
CA GLN A 413 -0.85 -6.32 23.00
C GLN A 413 -1.07 -4.99 23.72
N ALA A 414 -0.79 -3.89 23.04
CA ALA A 414 -0.95 -2.53 23.57
C ALA A 414 -1.70 -1.65 22.58
N PHE A 415 -2.56 -0.79 23.12
CA PHE A 415 -3.13 0.35 22.41
C PHE A 415 -2.78 1.61 23.19
N GLU A 416 -2.22 2.60 22.49
CA GLU A 416 -1.75 3.84 23.07
C GLU A 416 -2.46 5.02 22.40
N LEU A 417 -3.00 5.92 23.23
CA LEU A 417 -3.71 7.12 22.78
C LEU A 417 -3.13 8.34 23.48
N HIS A 418 -2.59 9.26 22.70
CA HIS A 418 -2.24 10.60 23.14
C HIS A 418 -3.35 11.56 22.79
N TYR A 419 -3.73 12.47 23.68
CA TYR A 419 -4.81 13.41 23.42
C TYR A 419 -4.61 14.74 24.15
N SER A 420 -5.24 15.79 23.64
CA SER A 420 -5.31 17.09 24.29
C SER A 420 -6.50 17.15 25.26
N TRP A 421 -6.27 17.75 26.43
CA TRP A 421 -7.30 17.97 27.44
C TRP A 421 -7.07 19.32 28.14
N ASP A 422 -8.15 19.92 28.64
CA ASP A 422 -8.12 21.18 29.37
C ASP A 422 -8.18 20.91 30.88
N GLU A 423 -7.16 21.35 31.61
CA GLU A 423 -7.02 21.19 33.05
C GLU A 423 -8.14 21.85 33.84
N GLN A 424 -8.77 22.91 33.29
CA GLN A 424 -9.91 23.59 33.91
C GLN A 424 -11.24 22.85 33.70
N ALA A 425 -11.30 21.91 32.76
CA ALA A 425 -12.50 21.10 32.45
C ALA A 425 -12.53 19.74 33.18
N ALA A 426 -11.54 19.44 34.04
CA ALA A 426 -11.44 18.17 34.75
C ALA A 426 -12.64 17.97 35.69
N PRO A 427 -13.49 16.94 35.49
CA PRO A 427 -14.55 16.67 36.46
C PRO A 427 -13.92 16.20 37.78
N GLY A 428 -14.08 17.01 38.82
CA GLY A 428 -13.85 16.60 40.20
C GLY A 428 -14.67 15.34 40.50
N LYS A 429 -13.97 14.24 40.79
CA LYS A 429 -14.50 12.90 41.11
C LYS A 429 -15.30 12.23 39.98
N VAL A 430 -14.59 11.71 38.98
CA VAL A 430 -15.09 10.56 38.20
C VAL A 430 -15.30 9.39 39.17
N ARG A 431 -16.51 8.80 39.19
CA ARG A 431 -16.77 7.56 39.94
C ARG A 431 -15.76 6.52 39.47
N GLN A 432 -14.88 6.08 40.37
CA GLN A 432 -14.11 4.86 40.20
C GLN A 432 -15.13 3.71 40.11
N ASN A 433 -15.58 3.36 38.90
CA ASN A 433 -16.15 2.05 38.69
C ASN A 433 -14.98 1.08 38.64
N THR A 434 -14.49 0.70 39.82
CA THR A 434 -13.67 -0.49 40.00
C THR A 434 -14.54 -1.64 39.48
N VAL A 435 -14.23 -2.13 38.28
CA VAL A 435 -14.80 -3.39 37.81
C VAL A 435 -14.05 -4.48 38.56
N GLU A 436 -14.48 -4.76 39.79
CA GLU A 436 -14.16 -6.04 40.42
C GLU A 436 -14.89 -7.12 39.62
N VAL A 437 -14.14 -7.84 38.79
CA VAL A 437 -14.60 -9.10 38.21
C VAL A 437 -14.50 -10.12 39.32
N GLU A 438 -15.63 -10.51 39.91
CA GLU A 438 -15.65 -11.64 40.86
C GLU A 438 -15.13 -12.91 40.17
N PRO A 439 -14.26 -13.69 40.82
CA PRO A 439 -13.85 -14.99 40.30
C PRO A 439 -15.07 -15.91 40.29
N VAL A 440 -15.37 -16.49 39.13
CA VAL A 440 -16.36 -17.55 38.98
C VAL A 440 -15.95 -18.69 39.91
N GLY A 441 -16.74 -18.91 40.96
CA GLY A 441 -16.56 -20.01 41.90
C GLY A 441 -16.57 -21.35 41.16
N SER A 442 -15.60 -22.19 41.49
CA SER A 442 -15.57 -23.60 41.13
C SER A 442 -16.85 -24.28 41.62
N ILE A 443 -17.62 -24.84 40.69
CA ILE A 443 -18.68 -25.79 41.01
C ILE A 443 -18.01 -27.16 41.07
N ASP A 444 -17.96 -27.75 42.26
CA ASP A 444 -17.73 -29.18 42.49
C ASP A 444 -18.90 -30.02 41.98
#